data_AF-A0AAU6WQC3-F1
#
_entry.id   AF-A0AAU6WQC3-F1
#
_cell.length_a   1.000
_cell.length_b   1.000
_cell.length_c   1.000
_cell.angle_alpha   90.00
_cell.angle_beta   90.00
_cell.angle_gamma   90.00
#
_symmetry.space_group_name_H-M   'P 1'
#
loop_
_entity.id
_entity.type
_entity.pdbx_description
1 polymer ?
#
loop_
_entity_poly.entity_id
_entity_poly.type
_entity_poly.pdbx_seq_one_letter_code
_entity_poly.pdbx_strand_id
1 'polypeptide(L)' 'MNADKEKWILLVVLSLIWGSSFILIKKSLDHFSPYQVGALRVLIAGIILMPVAISKYKLFPKNM' A
#
# COMPACT_ATOMS: atom_id res chain seq x y z
N MET A 1 -24.40 15.63 -4.59
CA MET A 1 -23.72 16.77 -5.24
C MET A 1 -22.42 16.25 -5.84
N ASN A 2 -22.45 15.92 -7.14
CA ASN A 2 -21.32 15.50 -8.02
C ASN A 2 -20.46 14.30 -7.57
N ALA A 3 -21.00 13.08 -7.69
CA ALA A 3 -20.28 11.81 -7.47
C ALA A 3 -18.99 11.68 -8.32
N ASP A 4 -18.92 12.35 -9.46
CA ASP A 4 -17.71 12.40 -10.30
C ASP A 4 -16.56 13.13 -9.60
N LYS A 5 -16.85 14.14 -8.79
CA LYS A 5 -15.83 14.92 -8.07
C LYS A 5 -15.14 14.08 -7.00
N GLU A 6 -15.89 13.21 -6.33
CA GLU A 6 -15.38 12.27 -5.32
C GLU A 6 -14.43 11.24 -5.97
N LYS A 7 -14.79 10.70 -7.14
CA LYS A 7 -13.92 9.78 -7.90
C LYS A 7 -12.61 10.43 -8.34
N TRP A 8 -12.68 11.67 -8.83
CA TRP A 8 -11.49 12.42 -9.23
C TRP A 8 -10.58 12.75 -8.06
N ILE A 9 -11.15 13.09 -6.90
CA ILE A 9 -10.39 13.31 -5.66
C ILE A 9 -9.70 12.03 -5.20
N LEU A 10 -10.39 10.89 -5.22
CA LEU A 10 -9.79 9.60 -4.91
C LEU A 10 -8.66 9.24 -5.88
N LEU A 11 -8.80 9.53 -7.18
CA LEU A 11 -7.75 9.30 -8.17
C LEU A 11 -6.52 10.16 -7.95
N VAL A 12 -6.69 11.44 -7.59
CA VAL A 12 -5.57 12.34 -7.27
C VAL A 12 -4.84 11.87 -6.01
N VAL A 13 -5.58 11.53 -4.95
CA VAL A 13 -5.00 11.01 -3.70
C VAL A 13 -4.28 9.69 -3.95
N LEU A 14 -4.89 8.78 -4.72
CA LEU A 14 -4.28 7.51 -5.09
C LEU A 14 -3.00 7.71 -5.92
N SER A 15 -3.02 8.64 -6.88
CA SER A 15 -1.85 9.01 -7.69
C SER A 15 -0.72 9.60 -6.85
N LEU A 16 -1.03 10.40 -5.83
CA LEU A 16 -0.03 10.91 -4.90
C LEU A 16 0.56 9.80 -4.01
N ILE A 17 -0.26 8.90 -3.47
CA ILE A 17 0.21 7.77 -2.65
C ILE A 17 1.06 6.80 -3.47
N TRP A 18 0.61 6.50 -4.69
CA TRP A 18 1.27 5.52 -5.56
C TRP A 18 2.47 6.12 -6.32
N GLY A 19 2.37 7.37 -6.74
CA GLY A 19 3.43 8.13 -7.41
C GLY A 19 4.57 8.55 -6.48
N SER A 20 4.28 8.91 -5.22
CA SER A 20 5.33 9.21 -4.22
C SER A 20 6.17 7.98 -3.88
N SER A 21 5.57 6.78 -3.89
CA SER A 21 6.31 5.52 -3.74
C SER A 21 7.37 5.34 -4.85
N PHE A 22 7.07 5.77 -6.08
CA PHE A 22 8.02 5.73 -7.21
C PHE A 22 9.16 6.74 -7.09
N ILE A 23 8.91 7.91 -6.47
CA ILE A 23 9.94 8.93 -6.22
C ILE A 23 10.94 8.45 -5.15
N LEU A 24 10.46 7.80 -4.09
CA LEU A 24 11.35 7.12 -3.13
C LEU A 24 12.16 6.01 -3.79
N ILE A 25 11.57 5.24 -4.73
CA ILE A 25 12.29 4.20 -5.48
C ILE A 25 13.39 4.82 -6.36
N LYS A 26 13.09 5.91 -7.07
CA LYS A 26 14.08 6.61 -7.90
C LYS A 26 15.22 7.20 -7.06
N LYS A 27 14.91 7.70 -5.86
CA LYS A 27 15.89 8.24 -4.89
C LYS A 27 16.68 7.14 -4.19
N SER A 28 16.06 6.00 -3.90
CA SER A 28 16.71 4.83 -3.33
C SER A 28 17.66 4.16 -4.30
N LEU A 29 17.41 4.21 -5.61
CA LEU A 29 18.28 3.59 -6.61
C LEU A 29 19.69 4.21 -6.69
N ASP A 30 19.85 5.44 -6.20
CA ASP A 30 21.14 6.12 -6.08
C ASP A 30 22.02 5.51 -4.98
N HIS A 31 21.46 4.69 -4.07
CA HIS A 31 22.19 4.12 -2.92
C HIS A 31 21.87 2.64 -2.61
N PHE A 32 20.75 2.10 -3.09
CA PHE A 32 20.23 0.77 -2.72
C PHE A 32 19.53 0.07 -3.90
N SER A 33 19.73 -1.25 -3.98
CA SER A 33 19.16 -2.13 -5.00
C SER A 33 17.62 -2.06 -5.02
N PRO A 34 16.97 -2.04 -6.21
CA PRO A 34 15.51 -1.89 -6.34
C PRO A 34 14.71 -2.98 -5.60
N TYR A 35 15.32 -4.13 -5.35
CA TYR A 35 14.76 -5.21 -4.56
C TYR A 35 14.49 -4.82 -3.10
N GLN A 36 15.34 -3.98 -2.50
CA GLN A 36 15.26 -3.64 -1.08
C GLN A 36 14.08 -2.68 -0.79
N VAL A 37 13.76 -1.82 -1.75
CA VAL A 37 12.60 -0.92 -1.66
C VAL A 37 11.29 -1.68 -1.85
N GLY A 38 11.27 -2.63 -2.79
CA GLY A 38 10.15 -3.56 -2.95
C GLY A 38 9.92 -4.41 -1.70
N ALA A 39 11.00 -4.95 -1.14
CA ALA A 39 10.98 -5.73 0.10
C ALA A 39 10.50 -4.91 1.29
N LEU A 40 10.91 -3.63 1.42
CA LEU A 40 10.43 -2.74 2.48
C LEU A 40 8.93 -2.43 2.33
N ARG A 41 8.43 -2.27 1.11
CA ARG A 41 6.99 -2.06 0.85
C ARG A 41 6.15 -3.26 1.28
N VAL A 42 6.55 -4.47 0.87
CA VAL A 42 5.90 -5.72 1.28
C VAL A 42 6.07 -5.95 2.79
N LEU A 43 7.25 -5.57 3.30
CA LEU A 43 7.64 -5.33 4.68
C LEU A 43 6.54 -4.71 5.53
N ILE A 44 6.35 -3.42 5.24
CA ILE A 44 5.41 -2.51 5.89
C ILE A 44 3.98 -2.98 5.68
N ALA A 45 3.63 -3.41 4.46
CA ALA A 45 2.30 -3.94 4.18
C ALA A 45 1.99 -5.16 5.05
N GLY A 46 2.94 -6.09 5.19
CA GLY A 46 2.83 -7.27 6.03
C GLY A 46 2.70 -6.92 7.52
N ILE A 47 3.52 -6.00 8.03
CA ILE A 47 3.44 -5.55 9.43
C ILE A 47 2.11 -4.87 9.73
N ILE A 48 1.58 -4.05 8.82
CA ILE A 48 0.28 -3.39 8.98
C ILE A 48 -0.87 -4.41 8.86
N LEU A 49 -0.77 -5.36 7.95
CA LEU A 49 -1.76 -6.43 7.79
C LEU A 49 -1.73 -7.45 8.92
N MET A 50 -0.59 -7.66 9.59
CA MET A 50 -0.44 -8.68 10.63
C MET A 50 -1.43 -8.50 11.80
N PRO A 51 -1.54 -7.34 12.47
CA PRO A 51 -2.53 -7.14 13.53
C PRO A 51 -3.97 -7.12 13.00
N VAL A 52 -4.20 -6.70 11.75
CA VAL A 52 -5.52 -6.76 11.11
C VAL A 52 -5.94 -8.22 10.85
N ALA A 53 -5.02 -9.04 10.35
CA ALA A 53 -5.21 -10.46 10.11
C ALA A 53 -5.43 -11.21 11.44
N ILE A 54 -4.68 -10.87 12.50
CA ILE A 54 -4.87 -11.41 13.85
C ILE A 54 -6.12 -10.82 14.55
N SER A 55 -6.67 -9.69 14.13
CA SER A 55 -7.96 -9.22 14.66
C SER A 55 -9.14 -9.88 13.93
N LYS A 56 -8.95 -10.28 12.67
CA LYS A 56 -10.00 -10.79 11.78
C LYS A 56 -9.91 -12.28 11.45
N TYR A 57 -8.93 -13.04 11.98
CA TYR A 57 -8.86 -14.50 11.78
C TYR A 57 -10.11 -15.24 12.28
N LYS A 58 -10.83 -14.67 13.25
CA LYS A 58 -12.12 -15.20 13.73
C LYS A 58 -13.28 -15.01 12.74
N LEU A 59 -13.07 -14.23 11.67
CA LEU A 59 -14.00 -14.00 10.57
C LEU A 59 -13.66 -14.86 9.34
N PHE A 60 -12.58 -15.66 9.35
CA PHE A 60 -12.44 -16.73 8.36
C PHE A 60 -13.45 -17.81 8.76
N PRO A 61 -14.56 -17.96 8.01
CA PRO A 61 -15.51 -19.00 8.32
C PRO A 61 -14.80 -20.31 7.99
N LYS A 62 -14.67 -21.16 9.02
CA LYS A 62 -14.13 -22.51 8.90
C LYS A 62 -15.18 -23.36 8.18
N ASN A 63 -15.40 -23.05 6.90
CA ASN A 63 -16.26 -23.81 6.01
C ASN A 63 -15.35 -24.80 5.31
N MET A 64 -14.99 -25.83 6.08
CA MET A 64 -14.37 -27.03 5.56
C MET A 64 -15.45 -27.92 4.95
#